data_AF-A0A813L8X4-F1
#
_entry.id   AF-A0A813L8X4-F1
#
_cell.length_a   1.000
_cell.length_b   1.000
_cell.length_c   1.000
_cell.angle_alpha   90.00
_cell.angle_beta   90.00
_cell.angle_gamma   90.00
#
_symmetry.space_group_name_H-M   'P 1'
#
loop_
_entity.id
_entity.type
_entity.pdbx_description
1 polymer ?
#
loop_
_entity_poly.entity_id
_entity_poly.type
_entity_poly.pdbx_seq_one_letter_code
_entity_poly.pdbx_strand_id
1 'polypeptide(L)'
;YFSLWSSSLSSFPTISLTWCLASASGSSDVGTAVQAWVSGRRVPKYVVRRDKLTWGFLLESCWALYASFPIPILGVGETLEEETVTTGDQLLEVMQYNLGFSPTSLGLGDDEDDEDLELEPLAAPDTDQS
;
A
#
# COMPACT_ATOMS: atom_id res chain seq x y z
N TYR A 1 -19.62 -42.94 40.03
CA TYR A 1 -18.53 -42.04 39.64
C TYR A 1 -18.85 -41.47 38.27
N PHE A 2 -19.40 -40.25 38.24
CA PHE A 2 -19.55 -39.47 37.02
C PHE A 2 -18.67 -38.24 37.19
N SER A 3 -17.52 -38.22 36.53
CA SER A 3 -16.66 -37.04 36.43
C SER A 3 -17.20 -36.16 35.32
N LEU A 4 -17.91 -35.08 35.69
CA LEU A 4 -18.22 -33.97 34.79
C LEU A 4 -16.92 -33.22 34.48
N TRP A 5 -16.42 -33.38 33.26
CA TRP A 5 -15.40 -32.50 32.72
C TRP A 5 -16.04 -31.13 32.45
N SER A 6 -15.80 -30.19 33.36
CA SER A 6 -15.96 -28.77 33.07
C SER A 6 -14.67 -28.28 32.44
N SER A 7 -14.60 -28.39 31.11
CA SER A 7 -13.68 -27.56 30.35
C SER A 7 -14.19 -26.13 30.52
N SER A 8 -13.61 -25.38 31.45
CA SER A 8 -13.71 -23.93 31.47
C SER A 8 -13.17 -23.46 30.12
N LEU A 9 -14.07 -23.32 29.15
CA LEU A 9 -13.79 -22.69 27.88
C LEU A 9 -13.39 -21.27 28.23
N SER A 10 -12.08 -21.08 28.22
CA SER A 10 -11.35 -19.86 28.46
C SER A 10 -12.14 -18.67 27.96
N SER A 11 -12.43 -17.75 28.88
CA SER A 11 -12.93 -16.40 28.65
C SER A 11 -12.45 -15.85 27.31
N PHE A 12 -13.30 -15.88 26.27
CA PHE A 12 -13.00 -15.10 25.08
C PHE A 12 -12.82 -13.65 25.49
N PRO A 13 -11.83 -12.93 24.94
CA PRO A 13 -11.66 -11.53 25.25
C PRO A 13 -12.94 -10.77 24.88
N THR A 14 -13.52 -10.03 25.81
CA THR A 14 -14.64 -9.15 25.51
C THR A 14 -14.16 -8.03 24.60
N ILE A 15 -14.72 -7.96 23.39
CA ILE A 15 -14.47 -6.88 22.44
C ILE A 15 -15.65 -5.91 22.50
N SER A 16 -15.37 -4.63 22.72
CA SER A 16 -16.37 -3.57 22.58
C SER A 16 -15.92 -2.56 21.54
N LEU A 17 -16.88 -2.07 20.76
CA LEU A 17 -16.66 -1.09 19.70
C LEU A 17 -17.49 0.16 20.01
N THR A 18 -16.91 1.33 19.79
CA THR A 18 -17.62 2.61 19.91
C THR A 18 -17.32 3.47 18.70
N TRP A 19 -18.40 3.93 18.06
CA TRP A 19 -18.34 4.89 16.98
C TRP A 19 -18.02 6.27 17.54
N CYS A 20 -17.07 6.95 16.94
CA CYS A 20 -16.69 8.31 17.30
C CYS A 20 -16.50 9.16 16.04
N LEU A 21 -16.90 10.43 16.13
CA LEU A 21 -16.50 11.42 15.13
C LEU A 21 -15.00 11.65 15.31
N ALA A 22 -14.23 11.41 14.25
CA ALA A 22 -12.83 11.76 14.18
C ALA A 22 -12.72 13.18 13.65
N SER A 23 -12.42 14.12 14.53
CA SER A 23 -11.78 15.37 14.13
C SER A 23 -10.27 15.10 14.17
N ALA A 24 -9.62 15.12 13.00
CA ALA A 24 -8.17 15.18 12.97
C ALA A 24 -7.76 16.58 13.41
N SER A 25 -6.90 16.68 14.43
CA SER A 25 -6.37 17.96 14.87
C SER A 25 -5.52 18.55 13.73
N GLY A 26 -6.09 19.47 12.96
CA GLY A 26 -5.40 20.19 11.88
C GLY A 26 -5.83 19.87 10.45
N SER A 27 -6.79 18.96 10.22
CA SER A 27 -7.45 18.85 8.91
C SER A 27 -8.95 19.10 9.04
N SER A 28 -9.52 19.80 8.06
CA SER A 28 -10.95 20.12 7.99
C SER A 28 -11.84 18.89 7.74
N ASP A 29 -11.23 17.72 7.56
CA ASP A 29 -11.93 16.48 7.25
C ASP A 29 -12.44 15.84 8.53
N VAL A 30 -13.71 16.08 8.81
CA VAL A 30 -14.45 15.33 9.83
C VAL A 30 -14.63 13.90 9.30
N GLY A 31 -13.86 12.97 9.85
CA GLY A 31 -13.97 11.54 9.56
C GLY A 31 -14.86 10.81 10.55
N THR A 32 -15.25 9.59 10.21
CA THR A 32 -15.83 8.63 11.16
C THR A 32 -14.73 7.67 11.59
N ALA A 33 -14.66 7.35 12.87
CA ALA A 33 -13.70 6.38 13.38
C ALA A 33 -14.34 5.41 14.36
N VAL A 34 -13.73 4.23 14.45
CA VAL A 34 -14.11 3.20 15.41
C VAL A 34 -13.00 3.09 16.45
N GLN A 35 -13.37 3.30 17.70
CA GLN A 35 -12.54 2.96 18.83
C GLN A 35 -12.93 1.56 19.30
N ALA A 36 -11.94 0.69 19.44
CA ALA A 36 -12.15 -0.66 19.98
C ALA A 36 -11.46 -0.81 21.34
N TRP A 37 -12.02 -1.70 22.16
CA TRP A 37 -11.43 -2.17 23.41
C TRP A 37 -11.45 -3.69 23.43
N VAL A 38 -10.35 -4.29 23.90
CA VAL A 38 -10.19 -5.73 24.04
C VAL A 38 -9.81 -6.02 25.48
N SER A 39 -10.66 -6.76 26.20
CA SER A 39 -10.45 -7.06 27.63
C SER A 39 -10.24 -5.78 28.46
N GLY A 40 -11.00 -4.72 28.15
CA GLY A 40 -10.90 -3.42 28.82
C GLY A 40 -9.73 -2.53 28.38
N ARG A 41 -8.84 -3.01 27.50
CA ARG A 41 -7.70 -2.23 26.98
C ARG A 41 -8.04 -1.57 25.66
N ARG A 42 -7.69 -0.30 25.51
CA ARG A 42 -7.87 0.47 24.27
C ARG A 42 -6.88 -0.03 23.21
N VAL A 43 -7.38 -0.39 22.03
CA VAL A 43 -6.53 -0.74 20.87
C VAL A 43 -6.39 0.47 19.93
N PRO A 44 -5.49 0.44 18.91
CA PRO A 44 -5.37 1.52 17.94
C PRO A 44 -6.73 1.90 17.32
N LYS A 45 -6.90 3.21 17.10
CA LYS A 45 -8.13 3.78 16.53
C LYS A 45 -8.19 3.42 15.04
N TYR A 46 -9.35 2.93 14.60
CA TYR A 46 -9.60 2.67 13.19
C TYR A 46 -10.21 3.90 12.53
N VAL A 47 -9.61 4.39 11.45
CA VAL A 47 -10.21 5.40 10.59
C VAL A 47 -11.12 4.69 9.60
N VAL A 48 -12.39 5.10 9.53
CA VAL A 48 -13.36 4.53 8.60
C VAL A 48 -13.50 5.46 7.40
N ARG A 49 -13.24 4.93 6.22
CA ARG A 49 -13.45 5.61 4.95
C ARG A 49 -14.49 4.86 4.13
N ARG A 50 -15.28 5.60 3.37
CA ARG A 50 -16.22 5.03 2.41
C ARG A 50 -15.58 5.09 1.03
N ASP A 51 -15.49 3.96 0.34
CA ASP A 51 -15.02 3.92 -1.02
C ASP A 51 -16.09 4.49 -1.97
N LYS A 52 -15.69 5.36 -2.89
CA LYS A 52 -16.62 6.05 -3.79
C LYS A 52 -17.10 5.14 -4.92
N LEU A 53 -16.28 4.18 -5.34
CA LEU A 53 -16.56 3.33 -6.48
C LEU A 53 -17.44 2.12 -6.09
N THR A 54 -17.00 1.38 -5.08
CA THR A 54 -17.67 0.14 -4.64
C THR A 54 -18.77 0.37 -3.61
N TRP A 55 -18.88 1.59 -3.07
CA TRP A 55 -19.73 1.93 -1.92
C TRP A 55 -19.41 1.13 -0.64
N GLY A 56 -18.30 0.40 -0.63
CA GLY A 56 -17.79 -0.32 0.51
C GLY A 56 -17.16 0.58 1.57
N PHE A 57 -16.65 -0.04 2.62
CA PHE A 57 -15.90 0.66 3.67
C PHE A 57 -14.48 0.10 3.79
N LEU A 58 -13.56 0.99 4.13
CA LEU A 58 -12.19 0.69 4.53
C LEU A 58 -12.04 1.05 6.02
N LEU A 59 -11.48 0.14 6.81
CA LEU A 59 -11.00 0.43 8.16
C LEU A 59 -9.48 0.35 8.17
N GLU A 60 -8.86 1.49 8.46
CA GLU A 60 -7.41 1.63 8.49
C GLU A 60 -6.93 1.77 9.94
N SER A 61 -5.89 1.03 10.29
CA SER A 61 -5.10 1.22 11.50
C SER A 61 -3.61 1.18 11.16
N CYS A 62 -2.75 1.49 12.12
CA CYS A 62 -1.29 1.39 11.91
C CYS A 62 -0.78 -0.04 11.67
N TRP A 63 -1.58 -1.09 11.89
CA TRP A 63 -1.14 -2.49 11.79
C TRP A 63 -1.93 -3.31 10.76
N ALA A 64 -3.12 -2.84 10.37
CA ALA A 64 -4.02 -3.61 9.52
C ALA A 64 -4.95 -2.70 8.72
N LEU A 65 -5.29 -3.18 7.53
CA LEU A 65 -6.29 -2.65 6.62
C LEU A 65 -7.41 -3.69 6.48
N TYR A 66 -8.65 -3.28 6.73
CA TYR A 66 -9.83 -4.11 6.46
C TYR A 66 -10.68 -3.45 5.37
N ALA A 67 -11.19 -4.26 4.45
CA ALA A 67 -12.11 -3.82 3.42
C ALA A 67 -13.39 -4.66 3.47
N SER A 68 -14.53 -4.05 3.13
CA SER A 68 -15.79 -4.77 2.95
C SER A 68 -15.90 -5.49 1.60
N PHE A 69 -14.83 -5.45 0.81
CA PHE A 69 -14.69 -6.07 -0.49
C PHE A 69 -13.37 -6.86 -0.53
N PRO A 70 -13.23 -7.84 -1.44
CA PRO A 70 -11.99 -8.58 -1.58
C PRO A 70 -10.83 -7.62 -1.91
N ILE A 71 -9.81 -7.59 -1.06
CA ILE A 71 -8.56 -6.90 -1.36
C ILE A 71 -7.81 -7.79 -2.36
N PRO A 72 -7.29 -7.25 -3.48
CA PRO A 72 -6.47 -8.02 -4.40
C PRO A 72 -5.33 -8.71 -3.64
N ILE A 73 -5.08 -9.97 -3.97
CA ILE A 73 -3.95 -10.70 -3.38
C ILE A 73 -2.68 -10.09 -3.98
N LEU A 74 -1.71 -9.79 -3.12
CA LEU A 74 -0.39 -9.34 -3.53
C LEU A 74 0.22 -10.35 -4.51
N GLY A 75 0.84 -9.86 -5.59
CA GLY A 75 1.46 -10.70 -6.62
C GLY A 75 0.52 -11.31 -7.68
N VAL A 76 -0.76 -10.92 -7.71
CA VAL A 76 -1.68 -11.33 -8.79
C VAL A 76 -1.71 -10.34 -9.95
N GLY A 77 -1.22 -9.10 -9.73
CA GLY A 77 -1.09 -8.08 -10.76
C GLY A 77 0.33 -7.55 -10.82
N GLU A 78 0.87 -7.41 -12.03
CA GLU A 78 2.22 -6.92 -12.34
C GLU A 78 2.51 -5.53 -11.73
N THR A 79 1.46 -4.73 -11.50
CA THR A 79 1.54 -3.40 -10.87
C THR A 79 1.31 -3.40 -9.35
N LEU A 80 0.99 -4.55 -8.74
CA LEU A 80 0.76 -4.70 -7.30
C LEU A 80 2.01 -5.20 -6.55
N GLU A 81 3.10 -5.53 -7.26
CA GLU A 81 4.31 -6.15 -6.70
C GLU A 81 5.37 -5.16 -6.22
N GLU A 82 5.22 -3.84 -6.45
CA GLU A 82 6.14 -2.84 -5.87
C GLU A 82 5.80 -2.58 -4.39
N GLU A 83 6.17 -3.57 -3.57
CA GLU A 83 5.85 -3.69 -2.17
C GLU A 83 6.90 -3.00 -1.28
N THR A 84 7.03 -1.67 -1.38
CA THR A 84 7.26 -0.74 -0.26
C THR A 84 7.31 0.67 -0.82
N VAL A 85 6.17 1.36 -0.84
CA VAL A 85 6.18 2.80 -1.13
C VAL A 85 6.46 3.53 0.17
N THR A 86 7.64 4.14 0.29
CA THR A 86 7.91 4.97 1.47
C THR A 86 7.01 6.21 1.43
N THR A 87 6.78 6.84 2.57
CA THR A 87 6.04 8.12 2.61
C THR A 87 6.69 9.20 1.74
N GLY A 88 8.00 9.07 1.45
CA GLY A 88 8.72 9.94 0.51
C GLY A 88 8.32 9.69 -0.94
N ASP A 89 8.21 8.43 -1.35
CA ASP A 89 7.87 8.05 -2.72
C ASP A 89 6.41 8.42 -3.04
N GLN A 90 5.51 8.24 -2.05
CA GLN A 90 4.11 8.69 -2.17
C GLN A 90 3.99 10.21 -2.34
N LEU A 91 4.85 10.99 -1.67
CA LEU A 91 4.83 12.45 -1.77
C LEU A 91 5.27 12.92 -3.16
N LEU A 92 6.30 12.29 -3.72
CA LEU A 92 6.81 12.58 -5.07
C LEU A 92 5.79 12.25 -6.15
N GLU A 93 5.11 11.12 -6.05
CA GLU A 93 4.09 10.70 -7.00
C GLU A 93 2.89 11.67 -6.99
N VAL A 94 2.43 12.07 -5.79
CA VAL A 94 1.36 13.08 -5.64
C VAL A 94 1.78 14.43 -6.24
N MET A 95 3.03 14.84 -6.08
CA MET A 95 3.54 16.06 -6.70
C MET A 95 3.57 15.95 -8.23
N GLN A 96 4.02 14.83 -8.80
CA GLN A 96 4.03 14.62 -10.25
C GLN A 96 2.61 14.64 -10.83
N TYR A 97 1.67 13.95 -10.18
CA TYR A 97 0.26 13.94 -10.61
C TYR A 97 -0.33 15.36 -10.61
N ASN A 98 -0.11 16.13 -9.54
CA ASN A 98 -0.62 17.50 -9.43
C ASN A 98 0.03 18.49 -10.41
N LEU A 99 1.26 18.21 -10.84
CA LEU A 99 1.96 18.97 -11.88
C LEU A 99 1.58 18.52 -13.30
N GLY A 100 0.73 17.50 -13.44
CA GLY A 100 0.24 17.00 -14.73
C GLY A 100 1.21 16.05 -15.45
N PHE A 101 2.19 15.49 -14.75
CA PHE A 101 3.04 14.44 -15.31
C PHE A 101 2.30 13.09 -15.26
N SER A 102 2.10 12.47 -16.42
CA SER A 102 1.67 11.07 -16.48
C SER A 102 2.90 10.16 -16.50
N PRO A 103 2.87 8.99 -15.83
CA PRO A 103 3.99 8.05 -15.84
C PRO A 103 4.32 7.55 -17.25
N THR A 104 3.35 7.59 -18.17
CA THR A 104 3.56 7.26 -19.60
C THR A 104 4.35 8.33 -20.37
N SER A 105 4.54 9.53 -19.81
CA SER A 105 5.19 10.65 -20.52
C SER A 105 6.71 10.59 -20.52
N LEU A 106 7.35 9.74 -19.70
CA LEU A 106 8.81 9.75 -19.54
C LEU A 106 9.55 8.68 -20.33
N GLY A 107 8.87 7.77 -21.04
CA GLY A 107 9.55 6.84 -21.97
C GLY A 107 10.68 6.04 -21.33
N LEU A 108 10.64 5.82 -20.02
CA LEU A 108 11.49 4.84 -19.34
C LEU A 108 10.84 3.48 -19.53
N GLY A 109 10.81 3.03 -20.79
CA GLY A 109 10.75 1.60 -21.06
C GLY A 109 12.07 1.01 -20.59
N ASP A 110 12.00 -0.16 -19.96
CA ASP A 110 13.12 -1.07 -19.85
C ASP A 110 13.64 -1.36 -21.26
N ASP A 111 14.56 -0.53 -21.76
CA ASP A 111 15.44 -0.92 -22.87
C ASP A 111 16.58 -1.76 -22.25
N GLU A 112 16.23 -2.93 -21.71
CA GLU A 112 17.17 -4.04 -21.51
C GLU A 112 17.47 -4.69 -22.88
N ASP A 113 18.19 -3.98 -23.75
CA ASP A 113 18.78 -4.55 -24.96
C ASP A 113 20.28 -4.19 -24.98
N ASP A 114 21.06 -4.87 -24.13
CA ASP A 114 22.51 -5.01 -24.24
C ASP A 114 22.83 -5.87 -25.48
N GLU A 115 22.62 -5.32 -26.68
CA GLU A 115 23.16 -5.92 -27.91
C GLU A 115 24.63 -5.49 -28.05
N ASP A 116 25.52 -6.47 -27.82
CA ASP A 116 26.97 -6.40 -28.01
C ASP A 116 27.38 -5.68 -29.31
N LEU A 117 27.81 -4.42 -29.21
CA LEU A 117 28.43 -3.70 -30.32
C LEU A 117 29.86 -4.24 -30.53
N GLU A 118 29.97 -5.24 -31.39
CA GLU A 118 31.23 -5.76 -31.92
C GLU A 118 31.96 -4.63 -32.68
N LEU A 119 32.97 -4.05 -32.03
CA LEU A 119 33.80 -2.97 -32.58
C LEU A 119 34.68 -3.51 -33.72
N GLU A 120 34.19 -3.42 -34.96
CA GLU A 120 35.00 -3.63 -36.17
C GLU A 120 36.21 -2.67 -36.17
N PRO A 121 37.45 -3.19 -36.27
CA PRO A 121 38.65 -2.35 -36.21
C PRO A 121 38.80 -1.50 -37.48
N LEU A 122 38.74 -0.18 -37.30
CA LEU A 122 39.01 0.80 -38.35
C LEU A 122 40.40 0.58 -38.98
N ALA A 123 40.42 0.21 -40.25
CA ALA A 123 41.63 0.12 -41.05
C ALA A 123 42.34 1.48 -41.08
N ALA A 124 43.64 1.47 -40.76
CA ALA A 124 44.48 2.65 -40.79
C ALA A 124 44.64 3.18 -42.23
N PRO A 125 44.69 4.51 -42.44
CA PRO A 125 44.98 5.07 -43.76
C PRO A 125 46.45 4.88 -44.11
N ASP A 126 46.69 4.26 -45.27
CA ASP A 126 48.02 4.10 -45.86
C ASP A 126 48.68 5.47 -46.06
N THR A 127 49.80 5.66 -45.36
CA THR A 127 50.67 6.82 -45.53
C THR A 127 51.58 6.53 -46.71
N ASP A 128 51.18 6.99 -47.90
CA ASP A 128 52.02 6.92 -49.09
C ASP A 128 53.18 7.94 -48.95
N GLN A 129 54.41 7.41 -48.91
CA GLN A 129 55.64 8.18 -49.00
C GLN A 129 56.21 8.01 -50.40
N SER A 130 56.28 9.11 -51.17
CA SER A 130 57.41 9.59 -52.02
C SER A 130 56.94 10.22 -53.32
#